data_AF-A0A843T6A2-F1
#
_entry.id   AF-A0A843T6A2-F1
#
_cell.length_a   1.000
_cell.length_b   1.000
_cell.length_c   1.000
_cell.angle_alpha   90.00
_cell.angle_beta   90.00
_cell.angle_gamma   90.00
#
_symmetry.space_group_name_H-M   'P 1'
#
loop_
_entity.id
_entity.type
_entity.pdbx_description
1 polymer ?
#
loop_
_entity_poly.entity_id
_entity_poly.type
_entity_poly.pdbx_seq_one_letter_code
_entity_poly.pdbx_strand_id
1 'polypeptide(L)'
;MNNLGTPIIGLGARNAEHADLAIQWMPHIQVADVAVSVQRGLDLGGNVLMHAKDDDGTSQWAVLLDPNGAAFGIIPQFRESAPGKS
;
A
#
# COMPACT_ATOMS: atom_id res chain seq x y z
N MET A 1 -3.59 13.17 1.77
CA MET A 1 -3.85 13.48 3.19
C MET A 1 -5.15 12.82 3.61
N ASN A 2 -5.35 12.45 4.88
CA ASN A 2 -6.68 12.09 5.40
C ASN A 2 -7.54 13.36 5.61
N ASN A 3 -8.77 13.20 6.13
CA ASN A 3 -9.66 14.32 6.43
C ASN A 3 -9.17 15.25 7.57
N LEU A 4 -8.06 14.91 8.24
CA LEU A 4 -7.39 15.71 9.27
C LEU A 4 -6.13 16.42 8.76
N GLY A 5 -5.82 16.32 7.46
CA GLY A 5 -4.63 16.93 6.87
C GLY A 5 -3.34 16.12 7.07
N THR A 6 -3.40 14.94 7.69
CA THR A 6 -2.23 14.07 7.87
C THR A 6 -1.82 13.43 6.53
N PRO A 7 -0.57 13.53 6.09
CA PRO A 7 -0.07 12.79 4.94
C PRO A 7 -0.15 11.27 5.20
N ILE A 8 -0.74 10.52 4.26
CA ILE A 8 -0.94 9.06 4.36
C ILE A 8 -0.06 8.35 3.33
N ILE A 9 -0.09 8.85 2.09
CA ILE A 9 0.76 8.39 1.00
C ILE A 9 1.21 9.59 0.17
N GLY A 10 2.36 9.43 -0.50
CA GLY A 10 3.00 10.45 -1.32
C GLY A 10 3.01 10.12 -2.80
N LEU A 11 3.69 10.97 -3.56
CA LEU A 11 3.94 10.76 -4.99
C LEU A 11 5.08 9.75 -5.16
N GLY A 12 4.87 8.74 -5.99
CA GLY A 12 5.96 7.88 -6.45
C GLY A 12 6.93 8.67 -7.34
N ALA A 13 8.23 8.47 -7.14
CA ALA A 13 9.24 9.11 -7.99
C ALA A 13 9.12 8.57 -9.43
N ARG A 14 9.24 9.47 -10.41
CA ARG A 14 9.35 9.06 -11.82
C ARG A 14 10.73 8.44 -12.02
N ASN A 15 10.78 7.22 -12.56
CA ASN A 15 12.02 6.57 -12.96
C ASN A 15 12.22 6.74 -14.49
N ALA A 16 13.47 6.65 -14.94
CA ALA A 16 13.80 6.76 -16.36
C ALA A 16 13.22 5.60 -17.17
N GLU A 17 13.17 4.40 -16.58
CA GLU A 17 12.58 3.20 -17.21
C GLU A 17 11.09 3.34 -17.55
N HIS A 18 10.33 4.11 -16.76
CA HIS A 18 8.91 4.34 -17.01
C HIS A 18 8.62 5.80 -17.37
N ALA A 19 9.62 6.53 -17.90
CA ALA A 19 9.46 7.93 -18.26
C ALA A 19 8.33 8.14 -19.29
N ASP A 20 8.14 7.19 -20.20
CA ASP A 20 7.15 7.29 -21.28
C ASP A 20 5.76 6.78 -20.87
N LEU A 21 5.62 6.19 -19.68
CA LEU A 21 4.30 5.82 -19.16
C LEU A 21 3.53 7.06 -18.73
N ALA A 22 2.22 7.05 -19.02
CA ALA A 22 1.32 8.09 -18.53
C ALA A 22 1.33 8.11 -17.00
N ILE A 23 1.13 9.29 -16.41
CA ILE A 23 0.91 9.41 -14.97
C ILE A 23 -0.36 8.63 -14.61
N GLN A 24 -0.26 7.79 -13.59
CA GLN A 24 -1.34 6.91 -13.16
C GLN A 24 -1.69 7.22 -11.70
N TRP A 25 -2.98 7.24 -11.41
CA TRP A 25 -3.46 7.22 -10.02
C TRP A 25 -3.47 5.77 -9.54
N MET A 26 -2.86 5.54 -8.38
CA MET A 26 -2.85 4.21 -7.73
C MET A 26 -3.72 4.26 -6.46
N PRO A 27 -4.86 3.56 -6.42
CA PRO A 27 -5.65 3.42 -5.21
C PRO A 27 -4.82 2.74 -4.11
N HIS A 28 -4.93 3.23 -2.88
CA HIS A 28 -4.33 2.60 -1.71
C HIS A 28 -5.39 2.38 -0.63
N ILE A 29 -5.46 1.15 -0.11
CA ILE A 29 -6.45 0.72 0.88
C ILE A 29 -5.72 0.49 2.21
N GLN A 30 -6.27 1.04 3.29
CA GLN A 30 -5.76 0.79 4.63
C GLN A 30 -6.24 -0.57 5.15
N VAL A 31 -5.31 -1.39 5.64
CA VAL A 31 -5.58 -2.72 6.18
C VAL A 31 -5.00 -2.86 7.58
N ALA A 32 -5.67 -3.65 8.43
CA ALA A 32 -5.23 -3.85 9.81
C ALA A 32 -3.87 -4.58 9.89
N ASP A 33 -3.62 -5.49 8.95
CA ASP A 33 -2.36 -6.21 8.82
C ASP A 33 -2.06 -6.44 7.33
N VAL A 34 -0.91 -5.94 6.87
CA VAL A 34 -0.50 -6.04 5.46
C VAL A 34 -0.17 -7.49 5.09
N ALA A 35 0.52 -8.24 5.95
CA ALA A 35 0.92 -9.61 5.65
C ALA A 35 -0.29 -10.52 5.48
N VAL A 36 -1.25 -10.44 6.41
CA VAL A 36 -2.51 -11.20 6.35
C VAL A 36 -3.31 -10.81 5.10
N SER A 37 -3.34 -9.53 4.75
CA SER A 37 -4.08 -9.04 3.57
C SER A 37 -3.44 -9.48 2.26
N VAL A 38 -2.10 -9.49 2.16
CA VAL A 38 -1.37 -10.05 1.01
C VAL A 38 -1.73 -11.52 0.83
N GLN A 39 -1.62 -12.31 1.91
CA GLN A 39 -1.92 -13.74 1.84
C GLN A 39 -3.37 -13.98 1.38
N ARG A 40 -4.31 -13.22 1.93
CA ARG A 40 -5.71 -13.32 1.53
C ARG A 40 -5.94 -12.97 0.06
N GLY A 41 -5.24 -11.96 -0.46
CA GLY A 41 -5.30 -11.59 -1.87
C GLY A 41 -4.79 -12.70 -2.79
N LEU A 42 -3.68 -13.32 -2.42
CA LEU A 42 -3.12 -14.48 -3.13
C LEU A 42 -4.08 -15.68 -3.10
N ASP A 43 -4.66 -15.99 -1.94
CA ASP A 43 -5.63 -17.09 -1.78
C ASP A 43 -6.88 -16.91 -2.67
N LEU A 44 -7.22 -15.67 -3.01
CA LEU A 44 -8.33 -15.31 -3.89
C LEU A 44 -7.93 -15.22 -5.38
N GLY A 45 -6.71 -15.62 -5.73
CA GLY A 45 -6.20 -15.67 -7.10
C GLY A 45 -5.52 -14.38 -7.58
N GLY A 46 -5.29 -13.40 -6.70
CA GLY A 46 -4.50 -12.23 -7.02
C GLY A 46 -3.00 -12.52 -7.09
N ASN A 47 -2.23 -11.54 -7.54
CA ASN A 47 -0.77 -11.57 -7.59
C ASN A 47 -0.17 -10.41 -6.81
N VAL A 48 1.05 -10.61 -6.28
CA VAL A 48 1.85 -9.55 -5.67
C VAL A 48 2.76 -8.96 -6.74
N LEU A 49 2.62 -7.67 -7.03
CA LEU A 49 3.52 -6.95 -7.94
C LEU A 49 4.74 -6.39 -7.19
N MET A 50 4.50 -5.87 -5.98
CA MET A 50 5.54 -5.32 -5.12
C MET A 50 5.19 -5.60 -3.66
N HIS A 51 6.19 -5.91 -2.83
CA HIS A 51 6.00 -6.12 -1.39
C HIS A 51 7.20 -5.58 -0.63
N ALA A 52 7.00 -4.47 0.08
CA ALA A 52 8.01 -3.94 0.98
C ALA A 52 7.89 -4.61 2.35
N LYS A 53 9.02 -5.09 2.83
CA LYS A 53 9.22 -5.62 4.17
C LYS A 53 10.39 -4.88 4.81
N ASP A 54 10.38 -4.76 6.13
CA ASP A 54 11.55 -4.29 6.87
C ASP A 54 12.59 -5.41 7.08
N ASP A 55 13.67 -5.08 7.79
CA ASP A 55 14.79 -5.99 8.05
C ASP A 55 14.37 -7.23 8.87
N ASP A 56 13.31 -7.12 9.68
CA ASP A 56 12.74 -8.22 10.45
C ASP A 56 11.71 -9.04 9.63
N GLY A 57 11.46 -8.66 8.38
CA GLY A 57 10.51 -9.32 7.47
C GLY A 57 9.05 -8.90 7.66
N THR A 58 8.77 -7.93 8.53
CA THR A 58 7.42 -7.41 8.79
C THR A 58 6.95 -6.65 7.56
N SER A 59 5.70 -6.92 7.15
CA SER A 59 5.14 -6.33 5.94
C SER A 59 4.77 -4.86 6.16
N GLN A 60 5.35 -3.97 5.36
CA GLN A 60 5.17 -2.52 5.48
C GLN A 60 4.12 -2.00 4.50
N TRP A 61 4.11 -2.49 3.26
CA TRP A 61 3.06 -2.23 2.26
C TRP A 61 3.22 -3.22 1.09
N ALA A 62 2.18 -3.35 0.27
CA ALA A 62 2.26 -4.15 -0.95
C ALA A 62 1.40 -3.56 -2.06
N VAL A 63 1.74 -3.88 -3.31
CA VAL A 63 0.89 -3.67 -4.48
C VAL A 63 0.40 -5.02 -4.97
N LEU A 64 -0.91 -5.17 -5.04
CA LEU A 64 -1.58 -6.38 -5.51
C LEU A 64 -2.20 -6.13 -6.88
N LEU A 65 -2.29 -7.20 -7.67
CA LEU A 65 -3.03 -7.27 -8.92
C LEU A 65 -4.18 -8.27 -8.74
N ASP A 66 -5.42 -7.83 -8.93
CA ASP A 66 -6.57 -8.74 -8.89
C ASP A 66 -6.65 -9.61 -10.17
N PRO A 67 -7.45 -10.70 -10.17
CA PRO A 67 -7.63 -11.55 -11.34
C PRO A 67 -8.20 -10.84 -12.59
N ASN A 68 -8.79 -9.66 -12.43
CA ASN A 68 -9.36 -8.86 -13.51
C ASN A 68 -8.37 -7.82 -14.06
N GLY A 69 -7.16 -7.75 -13.52
CA GLY A 69 -6.09 -6.85 -13.94
C GLY A 69 -6.04 -5.50 -13.23
N ALA A 70 -6.83 -5.30 -12.16
CA ALA A 70 -6.78 -4.07 -11.38
C ALA A 70 -5.61 -4.09 -10.38
N ALA A 71 -4.70 -3.12 -10.50
CA ALA A 71 -3.62 -2.91 -9.54
C ALA A 71 -4.03 -1.94 -8.43
N PHE A 72 -3.70 -2.28 -7.18
CA PHE A 72 -3.96 -1.41 -6.03
C PHE A 72 -2.92 -1.66 -4.93
N GLY A 73 -2.63 -0.63 -4.15
CA GLY A 73 -1.76 -0.71 -2.98
C GLY A 73 -2.54 -1.03 -1.71
N ILE A 74 -1.89 -1.72 -0.78
CA ILE A 74 -2.34 -1.88 0.60
C ILE A 74 -1.28 -1.34 1.56
N ILE A 75 -1.75 -0.61 2.56
CA ILE A 75 -0.93 0.07 3.57
C ILE A 75 -1.50 -0.19 4.96
N PRO A 76 -0.71 -0.11 6.03
CA PRO A 76 -1.23 -0.25 7.39
C PRO A 76 -2.25 0.86 7.69
N GLN A 77 -3.18 0.54 8.58
CA GLN A 77 -4.04 1.56 9.18
C GLN A 77 -3.18 2.59 9.91
N PHE A 78 -3.41 3.86 9.61
CA PHE A 78 -2.84 4.94 10.41
C PHE A 78 -3.60 5.00 11.74
N ARG A 79 -3.00 4.48 12.81
CA ARG A 79 -3.48 4.76 14.17
C ARG A 79 -2.82 6.02 14.67
N GLU A 80 -3.63 7.01 15.01
CA GLU A 80 -3.17 8.14 15.81
C GLU A 80 -2.76 7.61 17.20
N SER A 81 -1.57 8.01 17.68
CA SER A 81 -1.25 7.85 19.09
C SER A 81 -2.32 8.59 19.88
N ALA A 82 -3.00 7.92 20.81
CA ALA A 82 -3.99 8.58 21.67
C ALA A 82 -3.35 9.85 22.25
N PRO A 83 -4.06 11.00 22.30
CA PRO A 83 -3.52 12.20 22.92
C PRO A 83 -3.05 11.83 24.32
N GLY A 84 -1.76 12.03 24.58
CA GLY A 84 -1.16 11.70 25.86
C GLY A 84 -1.99 12.34 26.96
N LYS A 85 -2.53 11.53 27.88
CA LYS A 85 -3.13 12.08 29.10
C LYS A 85 -2.04 12.84 29.83
N SER A 86 -2.20 14.15 29.94
CA SER A 86 -1.45 15.01 30.86
C SER A 86 -1.68 14.59 32.30
#